data_AF-A0A4R2SJM2-F1
#
_entry.id   AF-A0A4R2SJM2-F1
#
_cell.length_a   1.000
_cell.length_b   1.000
_cell.length_c   1.000
_cell.angle_alpha   90.00
_cell.angle_beta   90.00
_cell.angle_gamma   90.00
#
_symmetry.space_group_name_H-M   'P 1'
#
loop_
_entity.id
_entity.type
_entity.pdbx_description
1 polymer ?
#
loop_
_entity_poly.entity_id
_entity_poly.type
_entity_poly.pdbx_seq_one_letter_code
_entity_poly.pdbx_strand_id
1 'polypeptide(L)' 'MEEVIAREKQLKNWRRAWKIELIEADNPTWRDLAENWGFDPLPQPSSRA' A
#
# COMPACT_ATOMS: atom_id res chain seq x y z
N MET A 1 14.58 22.23 -11.58
CA MET A 1 13.61 21.18 -11.99
C MET A 1 13.69 19.98 -11.03
N GLU A 2 14.89 19.52 -10.67
CA GLU A 2 15.08 18.41 -9.71
C GLU A 2 14.60 18.70 -8.27
N GLU A 3 14.71 19.93 -7.77
CA GLU A 3 14.26 20.29 -6.41
C GLU A 3 12.74 20.16 -6.22
N VAL A 4 11.93 20.43 -7.26
CA VAL A 4 10.47 20.31 -7.20
C VAL A 4 10.07 18.83 -7.06
N ILE A 5 10.76 17.95 -7.78
CA ILE A 5 10.54 16.50 -7.74
C ILE A 5 10.95 15.94 -6.36
N ALA A 6 12.08 16.41 -5.80
CA ALA A 6 12.53 15.98 -4.48
C ALA A 6 11.54 16.37 -3.37
N ARG A 7 11.05 17.61 -3.38
CA ARG A 7 10.05 18.08 -2.42
C ARG A 7 8.72 17.34 -2.55
N GLU A 8 8.27 17.09 -3.77
CA GLU A 8 7.06 16.30 -4.03
C GLU A 8 7.19 14.89 -3.47
N LYS A 9 8.35 14.23 -3.68
CA LYS A 9 8.64 12.90 -3.12
C LYS A 9 8.63 12.92 -1.59
N GLN A 10 9.26 13.92 -0.96
CA GLN A 10 9.26 14.05 0.51
C GLN A 10 7.84 14.19 1.07
N LEU A 11 7.01 15.05 0.48
CA LEU A 11 5.62 15.23 0.90
C LEU A 11 4.78 13.97 0.68
N LYS A 12 4.99 13.26 -0.44
CA LYS A 12 4.30 11.99 -0.73
C LYS A 12 4.73 10.87 0.22
N ASN A 13 6.00 10.81 0.62
CA ASN A 13 6.51 9.79 1.54
C ASN A 13 5.88 9.91 2.93
N TRP A 14 5.78 11.13 3.48
CA TRP A 14 5.13 11.31 4.78
C TRP A 14 3.65 10.94 4.74
N ARG A 15 2.93 11.35 3.69
CA ARG A 15 1.53 10.95 3.48
C ARG A 15 1.37 9.45 3.21
N ARG A 16 2.42 8.77 2.73
CA ARG A 16 2.40 7.32 2.48
C ARG A 16 2.54 6.54 3.78
N ALA A 17 3.46 6.92 4.66
CA ALA A 17 3.65 6.26 5.96
C ALA A 17 2.35 6.27 6.77
N TRP A 18 1.72 7.45 6.92
CA TRP A 18 0.44 7.57 7.62
C TRP A 18 -0.66 6.68 7.02
N LYS A 19 -0.79 6.63 5.68
CA LYS A 19 -1.79 5.76 5.04
C LYS A 19 -1.52 4.28 5.29
N ILE A 20 -0.26 3.87 5.29
CA ILE A 20 0.14 2.49 5.58
C ILE A 20 -0.23 2.15 7.03
N GLU A 21 0.12 3.01 7.99
CA GLU A 21 -0.24 2.81 9.40
C GLU A 21 -1.74 2.66 9.61
N LEU A 22 -2.56 3.49 8.94
CA LEU A 22 -4.01 3.40 9.01
C LEU A 22 -4.54 2.09 8.40
N ILE A 23 -3.99 1.69 7.25
CA ILE A 23 -4.37 0.43 6.59
C ILE A 23 -3.96 -0.77 7.45
N GLU A 24 -2.79 -0.75 8.06
CA GLU A 24 -2.29 -1.84 8.91
C GLU A 24 -3.06 -1.94 10.24
N ALA A 25 -3.52 -0.81 10.79
CA ALA A 25 -4.36 -0.80 11.98
C ALA A 25 -5.70 -1.53 11.74
N ASP A 26 -6.30 -1.33 10.56
CA ASP A 26 -7.61 -1.94 10.21
C ASP A 26 -7.47 -3.30 9.49
N ASN A 27 -6.37 -3.53 8.78
CA ASN A 27 -6.10 -4.75 7.99
C ASN A 27 -4.64 -5.24 8.20
N PRO A 28 -4.33 -5.78 9.39
CA PRO A 28 -2.95 -6.16 9.75
C PRO A 28 -2.40 -7.32 8.91
N THR A 29 -3.28 -8.18 8.37
CA THR A 29 -2.87 -9.31 7.52
C THR A 29 -2.77 -8.95 6.05
N TRP A 30 -3.03 -7.68 5.68
CA TRP A 30 -3.11 -7.23 4.29
C TRP A 30 -4.01 -8.14 3.44
N ARG A 31 -5.12 -8.60 4.03
CA ARG A 31 -6.07 -9.47 3.34
C ARG A 31 -6.68 -8.72 2.16
N ASP A 32 -6.82 -9.40 1.03
CA ASP A 32 -7.52 -8.86 -0.11
C ASP A 32 -9.01 -8.70 0.22
N LEU A 33 -9.48 -7.46 0.30
CA LEU A 33 -10.89 -7.16 0.57
C LEU A 33 -11.74 -7.25 -0.69
N ALA A 34 -11.14 -7.29 -1.89
CA ALA A 34 -11.87 -7.39 -3.15
C ALA A 34 -12.58 -8.76 -3.29
N GLU A 35 -12.03 -9.80 -2.66
CA GLU A 35 -12.68 -11.12 -2.56
C GLU A 35 -14.10 -11.00 -1.99
N ASN A 36 -14.30 -10.15 -0.98
CA ASN A 36 -15.61 -9.94 -0.35
C ASN A 36 -16.61 -9.25 -1.29
N TRP A 37 -16.14 -8.61 -2.35
CA TRP A 37 -16.96 -7.93 -3.36
C TRP A 37 -17.17 -8.79 -4.62
N GLY A 38 -16.74 -10.06 -4.60
CA GLY A 38 -16.94 -11.00 -5.70
C GLY A 38 -15.87 -10.93 -6.79
N PHE A 39 -14.74 -10.28 -6.52
CA PHE A 39 -13.57 -10.35 -7.39
C PHE A 39 -12.76 -11.62 -7.12
N ASP A 40 -12.07 -12.11 -8.14
CA ASP A 40 -11.11 -13.20 -7.97
C ASP A 40 -9.95 -12.76 -7.06
N PRO A 41 -9.46 -13.64 -6.17
CA PRO A 41 -8.38 -13.31 -5.25
C PRO A 41 -7.10 -12.98 -6.02
N LEU A 42 -6.35 -11.99 -5.53
CA LEU A 42 -5.03 -11.71 -6.10
C LEU A 42 -4.14 -12.97 -6.06
N PRO A 43 -3.34 -13.22 -7.11
CA PRO A 43 -2.40 -14.32 -7.11
C PRO A 43 -1.40 -14.11 -5.98
N GLN A 44 -1.39 -15.04 -5.02
CA GLN A 44 -0.48 -14.97 -3.88
C GLN A 44 0.95 -14.94 -4.40
N PRO A 45 1.80 -14.01 -3.91
CA PRO A 45 3.20 -13.98 -4.33
C PRO A 45 3.79 -15.34 -4.00
N SER A 46 4.29 -16.04 -5.01
CA SER A 46 4.93 -17.33 -4.80
C SER A 46 6.03 -17.12 -3.76
N SER A 47 5.95 -17.89 -2.66
CA SER A 47 7.00 -17.91 -1.66
C SER A 47 8.32 -18.11 -2.39
N ARG A 48 9.14 -17.08 -2.42
CA ARG A 48 10.41 -17.05 -3.13
C ARG A 48 11.28 -18.13 -2.46
N ALA A 49 11.44 -19.27 -3.15
CA ALA A 49 12.40 -20.30 -2.79
C ALA A 49 13.83 -19.76 -2.98
#